data_AF-A0A8T3XS20-F1
#
_entry.id   AF-A0A8T3XS20-F1
#
_cell.length_a   1.000
_cell.length_b   1.000
_cell.length_c   1.000
_cell.angle_alpha   90.00
_cell.angle_beta   90.00
_cell.angle_gamma   90.00
#
_symmetry.space_group_name_H-M   'P 1'
#
loop_
_entity.id
_entity.type
_entity.pdbx_description
1 polymer ?
#
loop_
_entity_poly.entity_id
_entity_poly.type
_entity_poly.pdbx_seq_one_letter_code
_entity_poly.pdbx_strand_id
1 'polypeptide(L)'
;MASKKGVWLTIVILVAITITSFFVWLTPQSYDATFVVSDFKSHLDGVEEIHRVLADGIEKEFQKMLNGDITPDQYIEVAEISSSQINSQIIQLVESKASQEWQESYLNYLEALRATNS
;
A
#
# COMPACT_ATOMS: atom_id res chain seq x y z
N MET A 1 -45.77 -32.56 15.25
CA MET A 1 -46.40 -31.36 14.67
C MET A 1 -45.85 -30.14 15.39
N ALA A 2 -45.12 -29.26 14.71
CA ALA A 2 -44.58 -28.06 15.34
C ALA A 2 -45.73 -27.19 15.82
N SER A 3 -45.76 -26.86 17.12
CA SER A 3 -46.77 -25.96 17.68
C SER A 3 -46.61 -24.59 17.03
N LYS A 4 -47.73 -23.96 16.64
CA LYS A 4 -47.75 -22.59 16.08
C LYS A 4 -46.98 -21.60 16.96
N LYS A 5 -46.94 -21.83 18.29
CA LYS A 5 -46.19 -21.02 19.25
C LYS A 5 -44.67 -21.24 19.16
N GLY A 6 -44.23 -22.47 18.90
CA GLY A 6 -42.80 -22.81 18.77
C GLY A 6 -42.20 -22.22 17.50
N VAL A 7 -42.93 -22.29 16.37
CA VAL A 7 -42.50 -21.70 15.10
C VAL A 7 -42.32 -20.18 15.22
N TRP A 8 -43.24 -19.50 15.89
CA TRP A 8 -43.18 -18.05 16.08
C TRP A 8 -41.96 -17.62 16.91
N LEU A 9 -41.66 -18.37 17.98
CA LEU A 9 -40.49 -18.12 18.81
C LEU A 9 -39.19 -18.29 18.02
N THR A 10 -39.09 -19.33 17.18
CA THR A 10 -37.91 -19.56 16.33
C THR A 10 -37.72 -18.44 15.31
N ILE A 11 -38.79 -17.93 14.70
CA ILE A 11 -38.72 -16.81 13.74
C ILE A 11 -38.18 -15.55 14.40
N VAL A 12 -38.66 -15.21 15.61
CA VAL A 12 -38.20 -14.02 16.34
C VAL A 12 -36.70 -14.09 16.64
N ILE A 13 -36.23 -15.26 17.10
CA ILE A 13 -34.81 -15.46 17.42
C ILE A 13 -33.95 -15.33 16.14
N LEU A 14 -34.39 -15.91 15.03
CA LEU A 14 -33.69 -15.81 13.74
C LEU A 14 -33.59 -14.36 13.25
N VAL A 15 -34.68 -13.59 13.34
CA VAL A 15 -34.68 -12.17 12.94
C VAL A 15 -33.74 -11.35 13.83
N ALA A 16 -33.75 -11.58 15.15
CA ALA A 16 -32.89 -10.86 16.09
C ALA A 16 -31.40 -11.12 15.82
N ILE A 17 -31.00 -12.37 15.59
CA ILE A 17 -29.62 -12.73 15.26
C ILE A 17 -29.21 -12.12 13.91
N THR A 18 -30.10 -12.17 12.91
CA THR A 18 -29.83 -11.63 11.56
C THR A 18 -29.55 -10.13 11.59
N ILE A 19 -30.37 -9.36 12.32
CA ILE A 19 -30.20 -7.90 12.47
C ILE A 19 -28.86 -7.60 13.15
N THR A 20 -28.54 -8.31 14.23
CA THR A 20 -27.31 -8.10 15.01
C THR A 20 -26.07 -8.37 14.17
N SER A 21 -26.07 -9.45 13.38
CA SER A 21 -24.96 -9.78 12.48
C SER A 21 -24.77 -8.74 11.36
N PHE A 22 -25.85 -8.07 10.94
CA PHE A 22 -25.80 -7.03 9.90
C PHE A 22 -25.21 -5.70 10.38
N PHE A 23 -25.25 -5.40 11.68
CA PHE A 23 -24.67 -4.17 12.23
C PHE A 23 -23.15 -4.07 12.03
N VAL A 24 -22.45 -5.21 11.92
CA VAL A 24 -21.01 -5.23 11.62
C VAL A 24 -20.71 -4.62 10.24
N TRP A 25 -21.60 -4.81 9.26
CA TRP A 25 -21.47 -4.23 7.92
C TRP A 25 -21.87 -2.74 7.85
N LEU A 26 -22.74 -2.28 8.74
CA LEU A 26 -23.20 -0.88 8.80
C LEU A 26 -22.28 0.02 9.62
N THR A 27 -21.45 -0.56 10.48
CA THR A 27 -20.48 0.21 11.26
C THR A 27 -19.31 0.53 10.33
N PRO A 28 -19.01 1.81 10.05
CA PRO A 28 -17.83 2.17 9.29
C PRO A 28 -16.63 1.64 10.06
N GLN A 29 -15.99 0.60 9.53
CA GLN A 29 -14.76 0.12 10.09
C GLN A 29 -13.66 1.07 9.63
N SER A 30 -13.33 2.05 10.47
CA SER A 30 -12.12 2.84 10.34
C SER A 30 -10.93 1.98 10.78
N TYR A 31 -10.51 1.04 9.95
CA TYR A 31 -9.19 0.45 10.08
C TYR A 31 -8.19 1.46 9.51
N ASP A 32 -7.92 2.51 10.28
CA ASP A 32 -6.70 3.30 10.08
C ASP A 32 -5.56 2.40 10.56
N ALA A 33 -5.09 1.50 9.69
CA ALA A 33 -3.80 0.86 9.87
C ALA A 33 -2.78 2.00 9.91
N THR A 34 -2.49 2.50 11.11
CA THR A 34 -1.65 3.66 11.29
C THR A 34 -0.23 3.17 11.12
N PHE A 35 0.33 3.35 9.93
CA PHE A 35 1.77 3.19 9.71
C PHE A 35 2.48 4.27 10.52
N VAL A 36 2.92 3.92 11.73
CA VAL A 36 3.63 4.82 12.63
C VAL A 36 5.13 4.61 12.45
N VAL A 37 5.80 5.63 11.91
CA VAL A 37 7.25 5.67 11.84
C VAL A 37 7.78 6.25 13.16
N SER A 38 8.51 5.45 13.93
CA SER A 38 9.14 5.89 15.18
C SER A 38 10.52 6.50 14.96
N ASP A 39 11.22 6.08 13.91
CA ASP A 39 12.55 6.56 13.53
C ASP A 39 12.51 7.07 12.09
N PHE A 40 12.24 8.37 11.94
CA PHE A 40 12.12 9.01 10.63
C PHE A 40 13.42 9.03 9.84
N LYS A 41 14.58 9.05 10.52
CA LYS A 41 15.87 9.00 9.85
C LYS A 41 16.07 7.63 9.21
N SER A 42 15.98 6.58 10.01
CA SER A 42 16.16 5.21 9.55
C SER A 42 15.15 4.85 8.45
N HIS A 43 13.92 5.33 8.58
CA HIS A 43 12.91 5.17 7.53
C HIS A 43 13.30 5.87 6.22
N LEU A 44 13.72 7.14 6.27
CA LEU A 44 14.14 7.88 5.08
C LEU A 44 15.39 7.25 4.45
N ASP A 45 16.40 6.89 5.24
CA ASP A 45 17.60 6.18 4.79
C ASP A 45 17.24 4.87 4.07
N GLY A 46 16.22 4.14 4.57
CA GLY A 46 15.71 2.93 3.95
C GLY A 46 15.02 3.18 2.60
N VAL A 47 14.22 4.24 2.51
CA VAL A 47 13.58 4.67 1.26
C VAL A 47 14.64 5.13 0.24
N GLU A 48 15.70 5.80 0.71
CA GLU A 48 16.85 6.17 -0.12
C GLU A 48 17.58 4.97 -0.70
N GLU A 49 17.84 3.97 0.14
CA GLU A 49 18.48 2.73 -0.26
C GLU A 49 17.68 1.97 -1.33
N ILE A 50 16.38 1.79 -1.10
CA ILE A 50 15.52 1.06 -2.04
C ILE A 50 15.47 1.79 -3.39
N HIS A 51 15.28 3.11 -3.38
CA HIS A 51 15.28 3.89 -4.61
C HIS A 51 16.60 3.77 -5.38
N ARG A 52 17.75 3.80 -4.69
CA ARG A 52 19.06 3.60 -5.33
C ARG A 52 19.19 2.22 -5.97
N VAL A 53 18.82 1.16 -5.25
CA VAL A 53 18.86 -0.21 -5.76
C VAL A 53 17.95 -0.37 -6.98
N LEU A 54 16.77 0.26 -6.97
CA LEU A 54 15.86 0.25 -8.12
C LEU A 54 16.43 1.01 -9.31
N ALA A 55 16.99 2.21 -9.11
CA ALA A 55 17.60 2.98 -10.18
C ALA A 55 18.78 2.22 -10.83
N ASP A 56 19.67 1.65 -10.00
CA ASP A 56 20.78 0.82 -10.48
C ASP A 56 20.29 -0.44 -11.20
N GLY A 57 19.17 -1.02 -10.75
CA GLY A 57 18.53 -2.17 -11.37
C GLY A 57 17.98 -1.86 -12.75
N ILE A 58 17.19 -0.78 -12.87
CA ILE A 58 16.63 -0.31 -14.15
C ILE A 58 17.74 -0.01 -15.14
N GLU A 59 18.80 0.69 -14.71
CA GLU A 59 19.93 1.00 -15.59
C GLU A 59 20.61 -0.27 -16.10
N LYS A 60 20.83 -1.27 -15.24
CA LYS A 60 21.41 -2.57 -15.66
C LYS A 60 20.52 -3.30 -16.66
N GLU A 61 19.22 -3.35 -16.42
CA GLU A 61 18.28 -3.98 -17.36
C GLU A 61 18.18 -3.21 -18.68
N PHE A 62 18.25 -1.87 -18.64
CA PHE A 62 18.33 -1.05 -19.85
C PHE A 62 19.58 -1.38 -20.67
N GLN A 63 20.75 -1.49 -20.03
CA GLN A 63 21.98 -1.89 -20.72
C GLN A 63 21.89 -3.30 -21.32
N LYS A 64 21.28 -4.26 -20.61
CA LYS A 64 21.01 -5.60 -21.15
C LYS A 64 20.12 -5.54 -22.39
N MET A 65 19.09 -4.68 -22.38
CA MET A 65 18.23 -4.48 -23.55
C MET A 65 19.02 -3.92 -24.72
N LEU A 66 19.87 -2.91 -24.50
CA LEU A 66 20.72 -2.33 -25.54
C LEU A 66 21.72 -3.34 -26.12
N ASN A 67 22.23 -4.25 -25.28
CA ASN A 67 23.13 -5.32 -25.70
C ASN A 67 22.41 -6.49 -26.39
N GLY A 68 21.07 -6.52 -26.36
CA GLY A 68 20.25 -7.59 -26.92
C GLY A 68 20.13 -8.83 -26.02
N ASP A 69 20.52 -8.73 -24.75
CA ASP A 69 20.42 -9.81 -23.75
C ASP A 69 18.97 -10.02 -23.30
N ILE A 70 18.14 -8.97 -23.33
CA ILE A 70 16.70 -9.02 -23.07
C ILE A 70 15.94 -8.27 -24.17
N THR A 71 14.66 -8.58 -24.34
CA THR A 71 13.79 -7.87 -25.28
C THR A 71 13.30 -6.53 -24.70
N PRO A 72 12.85 -5.59 -25.54
CA PRO A 72 12.18 -4.38 -25.07
C PRO A 72 10.97 -4.66 -24.19
N ASP A 73 10.18 -5.69 -24.50
CA ASP A 73 9.01 -6.07 -23.69
C ASP A 73 9.41 -6.53 -22.29
N GLN A 74 10.51 -7.29 -22.16
CA GLN A 74 11.05 -7.71 -20.86
C GLN A 74 11.58 -6.52 -20.06
N TYR A 75 12.22 -5.55 -20.71
CA TYR A 75 12.62 -4.30 -20.07
C TYR A 75 11.41 -3.49 -19.57
N ILE A 76 10.37 -3.37 -20.40
CA ILE A 76 9.12 -2.66 -20.03
C ILE A 76 8.50 -3.31 -18.79
N GLU A 77 8.40 -4.65 -18.74
CA GLU A 77 7.86 -5.36 -17.56
C GLU A 77 8.64 -5.03 -16.29
N VAL A 78 9.98 -5.02 -16.35
CA VAL A 78 10.81 -4.65 -15.20
C VAL A 78 10.62 -3.18 -14.82
N ALA A 79 10.54 -2.28 -15.80
CA ALA A 79 10.31 -0.86 -15.56
C ALA A 79 8.95 -0.60 -14.91
N GLU A 80 7.89 -1.29 -15.33
CA GLU A 80 6.55 -1.22 -14.73
C GLU A 80 6.53 -1.73 -13.29
N ILE A 81 7.19 -2.86 -13.01
CA ILE A 81 7.34 -3.40 -11.66
C ILE A 81 8.10 -2.39 -10.78
N SER A 82 9.18 -1.81 -11.29
CA SER A 82 9.98 -0.83 -10.55
C SER A 82 9.20 0.46 -10.27
N SER A 83 8.41 0.93 -11.24
CA SER A 83 7.49 2.07 -11.09
C SER A 83 6.46 1.82 -9.98
N SER A 84 5.89 0.61 -9.92
CA SER A 84 4.96 0.21 -8.85
C SER A 84 5.63 0.23 -7.46
N GLN A 85 6.90 -0.17 -7.37
CA GLN A 85 7.65 -0.10 -6.12
C GLN A 85 7.99 1.35 -5.71
N ILE A 86 8.32 2.23 -6.66
CA ILE A 86 8.50 3.66 -6.40
C ILE A 86 7.19 4.28 -5.87
N ASN A 87 6.05 3.95 -6.48
CA ASN A 87 4.73 4.41 -6.00
C ASN A 87 4.44 3.92 -4.58
N SER A 88 4.83 2.70 -4.25
CA SER A 88 4.68 2.15 -2.89
C SER A 88 5.51 2.91 -1.86
N GLN A 89 6.69 3.41 -2.23
CA GLN A 89 7.52 4.26 -1.35
C GLN A 89 6.93 5.67 -1.20
N ILE A 90 6.38 6.23 -2.29
CA ILE A 90 5.67 7.52 -2.25
C ILE A 90 4.51 7.45 -1.24
N ILE A 91 3.71 6.37 -1.26
CA ILE A 91 2.61 6.17 -0.31
C ILE A 91 3.14 6.11 1.12
N GLN A 92 4.21 5.35 1.38
CA GLN A 92 4.82 5.25 2.72
C GLN A 92 5.29 6.60 3.25
N LEU A 93 5.94 7.43 2.41
CA LEU A 93 6.35 8.77 2.82
C LEU A 93 5.15 9.67 3.14
N VAL A 94 4.10 9.64 2.32
CA VAL A 94 2.89 10.46 2.51
C VAL A 94 2.13 10.03 3.78
N GLU A 95 2.01 8.73 4.02
CA GLU A 95 1.26 8.19 5.15
C GLU A 95 2.03 8.16 6.47
N SER A 96 3.37 8.30 6.43
CA SER A 96 4.23 8.28 7.62
C SER A 96 3.96 9.37 8.66
N LYS A 97 3.22 10.42 8.27
CA LYS A 97 2.94 11.60 9.11
C LYS A 97 4.22 12.14 9.77
N ALA A 98 5.25 12.36 8.94
CA ALA A 98 6.54 12.89 9.36
C ALA A 98 6.40 14.08 10.32
N SER A 99 7.21 14.11 11.38
CA SER A 99 7.23 15.25 12.30
C SER A 99 7.72 16.50 11.57
N GLN A 100 7.44 17.68 12.14
CA GLN A 100 7.81 18.96 11.54
C GLN A 100 9.31 19.07 11.21
N GLU A 101 10.17 18.46 12.03
CA GLU A 101 11.63 18.43 11.81
C GLU A 101 12.04 17.63 10.57
N TRP A 102 11.25 16.62 10.17
CA TRP A 102 11.55 15.73 9.04
C TRP A 102 10.72 16.04 7.79
N GLN A 103 9.73 16.92 7.90
CA GLN A 103 8.80 17.22 6.84
C GLN A 103 9.50 17.73 5.56
N GLU A 104 10.50 18.59 5.70
CA GLU A 104 11.27 19.11 4.57
C GLU A 104 12.05 17.99 3.86
N SER A 105 12.78 17.16 4.60
CA SER A 105 13.52 16.03 4.05
C SER A 105 12.61 15.04 3.32
N TYR A 106 11.44 14.75 3.89
CA TYR A 106 10.45 13.86 3.28
C TYR A 106 9.86 14.46 2.01
N LEU A 107 9.56 15.76 1.99
CA LEU A 107 9.05 16.45 0.79
C LEU A 107 10.10 16.48 -0.32
N ASN A 108 11.35 16.82 0.00
CA ASN A 108 12.44 16.84 -0.97
C ASN A 108 12.62 15.45 -1.60
N TYR A 109 12.57 14.39 -0.79
CA TYR A 109 12.72 13.04 -1.31
C TYR A 109 11.50 12.54 -2.09
N LEU A 110 10.30 12.94 -1.68
CA LEU A 110 9.06 12.70 -2.43
C LEU A 110 9.13 13.28 -3.84
N GLU A 111 9.70 14.48 -4.00
CA GLU A 111 9.93 15.10 -5.31
C GLU A 111 10.93 14.30 -6.14
N ALA A 112 12.02 13.82 -5.53
CA ALA A 112 12.99 12.97 -6.22
C ALA A 112 12.36 11.66 -6.74
N LEU A 113 11.57 10.97 -5.91
CA LEU A 113 10.85 9.75 -6.31
C LEU A 113 9.85 10.00 -7.45
N ARG A 114 9.16 11.14 -7.43
CA ARG A 114 8.22 11.53 -8.50
C ARG A 114 8.95 11.81 -9.80
N ALA A 115 10.10 12.47 -9.75
CA ALA A 115 10.92 12.76 -10.93
C ALA A 115 11.41 11.48 -11.64
N THR A 116 11.74 10.43 -10.88
CA THR A 116 12.13 9.12 -11.46
C THR A 116 10.94 8.39 -12.11
N ASN A 117 9.72 8.71 -11.71
CA ASN A 117 8.51 8.01 -12.14
C ASN A 117 7.62 8.79 -13.13
N SER A 118 8.11 9.93 -13.65
CA SER A 118 7.36 10.81 -14.56
C SER A 118 7.81 10.74 -16.01
#